data_AF-A0A7S2DM24-F1
#
_entry.id   AF-A0A7S2DM24-F1
#
_cell.length_a   1.000
_cell.length_b   1.000
_cell.length_c   1.000
_cell.angle_alpha   90.00
_cell.angle_beta   90.00
_cell.angle_gamma   90.00
#
_symmetry.space_group_name_H-M   'P 1'
#
loop_
_entity.id
_entity.type
_entity.pdbx_description
1 polymer ?
#
loop_
_entity_poly.entity_id
_entity_poly.type
_entity_poly.pdbx_seq_one_letter_code
_entity_poly.pdbx_strand_id
1 'polypeptide(L)'
;AGEACYNDILFAKKNLAEGTHDDWYAGKLSEKSSLLEIQAYLASQHSNDKQRLCPRPCSASAFLNISKASGVCHTADEGDKCWSAAKWIVEEGLKKKPGFYKVSGADSFEHVQDYLAREETGEDRPCKMPACPCESAKPGDKCMLAIEWVKNVGMKQHPQWYKDLGVNPSNDQVQSRLHGDAHSSCKMPCKLA
;
A
#
# COMPACT_ATOMS: atom_id res chain seq x y z
N ALA A 1 16.27 22.53 6.60
CA ALA A 1 14.89 22.84 6.13
C ALA A 1 14.13 21.59 5.70
N GLY A 2 14.73 20.67 4.91
CA GLY A 2 14.05 19.44 4.46
C GLY A 2 13.72 18.43 5.57
N GLU A 3 14.66 18.15 6.48
CA GLU A 3 14.46 17.16 7.55
C GLU A 3 13.38 17.55 8.56
N ALA A 4 13.33 18.83 8.96
CA ALA A 4 12.31 19.32 9.89
C ALA A 4 10.89 19.13 9.31
N CYS A 5 10.68 19.58 8.07
CA CYS A 5 9.41 19.38 7.38
C CYS A 5 9.08 17.89 7.22
N TYR A 6 10.05 17.05 6.87
CA TYR A 6 9.83 15.61 6.74
C TYR A 6 9.35 14.97 8.05
N ASN A 7 9.95 15.33 9.18
CA ASN A 7 9.53 14.87 10.49
C ASN A 7 8.12 15.37 10.85
N ASP A 8 7.79 16.61 10.53
CA ASP A 8 6.46 17.18 10.78
C ASP A 8 5.37 16.48 9.96
N ILE A 9 5.67 16.11 8.71
CA ILE A 9 4.75 15.34 7.85
C ILE A 9 4.51 13.96 8.46
N LEU A 10 5.56 13.25 8.89
CA LEU A 10 5.41 11.92 9.51
C LEU A 10 4.65 12.00 10.84
N PHE A 11 4.94 13.03 11.64
CA PHE A 11 4.24 13.29 12.89
C PHE A 11 2.74 13.54 12.63
N ALA A 12 2.40 14.36 11.64
CA ALA A 12 1.01 14.59 11.25
C ALA A 12 0.33 13.32 10.76
N LYS A 13 0.98 12.53 9.89
CA LYS A 13 0.43 11.27 9.37
C LYS A 13 0.13 10.28 10.48
N LYS A 14 1.02 10.19 11.47
CA LYS A 14 0.84 9.31 12.63
C LYS A 14 -0.35 9.74 13.49
N ASN A 15 -0.45 11.01 13.87
CA ASN A 15 -1.54 11.50 14.72
C ASN A 15 -2.91 11.38 14.03
N LEU A 16 -2.98 11.70 12.72
CA LEU A 16 -4.19 11.50 11.92
C LEU A 16 -4.62 10.02 11.86
N ALA A 17 -3.67 9.08 11.84
CA ALA A 17 -3.97 7.65 11.86
C ALA A 17 -4.40 7.16 13.26
N GLU A 18 -3.90 7.81 14.32
CA GLU A 18 -4.25 7.50 15.72
C GLU A 18 -5.54 8.20 16.18
N GLY A 19 -6.12 9.09 15.35
CA GLY A 19 -7.31 9.90 15.70
C GLY A 19 -7.04 10.89 16.84
N THR A 20 -5.76 11.24 17.04
CA THR A 20 -5.33 12.19 18.05
C THR A 20 -5.22 13.57 17.42
N HIS A 21 -5.80 14.57 18.08
CA HIS A 21 -5.71 15.96 17.65
C HIS A 21 -6.30 16.27 16.25
N ASP A 22 -7.46 15.67 15.93
CA ASP A 22 -8.21 15.94 14.68
C ASP A 22 -8.53 17.44 14.47
N ASP A 23 -8.55 18.22 15.55
CA ASP A 23 -8.80 19.65 15.57
C ASP A 23 -7.63 20.49 15.02
N TRP A 24 -6.39 20.00 15.13
CA TRP A 24 -5.18 20.75 14.72
C TRP A 24 -5.15 21.10 13.23
N TYR A 25 -5.77 20.26 12.39
CA TYR A 25 -5.78 20.44 10.95
C TYR A 25 -7.08 21.09 10.44
N ALA A 26 -7.94 21.56 11.34
CA ALA A 26 -9.21 22.21 11.04
C ALA A 26 -10.09 21.41 10.04
N GLY A 27 -10.07 20.09 10.14
CA GLY A 27 -10.79 19.18 9.23
C GLY A 27 -10.30 19.18 7.77
N LYS A 28 -9.12 19.75 7.47
CA LYS A 28 -8.52 19.77 6.13
C LYS A 28 -7.71 18.53 5.81
N LEU A 29 -7.32 17.77 6.83
CA LEU A 29 -6.61 16.50 6.72
C LEU A 29 -7.39 15.42 7.49
N SER A 30 -7.25 14.17 7.05
CA SER A 30 -7.85 12.98 7.67
C SER A 30 -6.86 11.82 7.73
N GLU A 31 -7.26 10.69 8.31
CA GLU A 31 -6.45 9.47 8.40
C GLU A 31 -5.97 8.99 7.01
N LYS A 32 -6.77 9.29 5.97
CA LYS A 32 -6.52 8.89 4.58
C LYS A 32 -5.60 9.86 3.83
N SER A 33 -5.32 11.04 4.36
CA SER A 33 -4.47 12.03 3.68
C SER A 33 -3.07 11.48 3.40
N SER A 34 -2.62 11.63 2.17
CA SER A 34 -1.28 11.27 1.70
C SER A 34 -0.21 12.20 2.28
N LEU A 35 1.05 11.76 2.30
CA LEU A 35 2.18 12.61 2.73
C LEU A 35 2.28 13.89 1.88
N LEU A 36 1.88 13.83 0.62
CA LEU A 36 1.87 14.98 -0.28
C LEU A 36 0.81 16.01 0.11
N GLU A 37 -0.39 15.56 0.47
CA GLU A 37 -1.46 16.44 0.97
C GLU A 37 -1.09 17.08 2.30
N ILE A 38 -0.46 16.30 3.19
CA ILE A 38 0.05 16.80 4.47
C ILE A 38 1.14 17.86 4.25
N GLN A 39 2.10 17.62 3.34
CA GLN A 39 3.13 18.61 3.00
C GLN A 39 2.52 19.87 2.39
N ALA A 40 1.51 19.74 1.53
CA ALA A 40 0.82 20.87 0.92
C ALA A 40 0.11 21.73 1.97
N TYR A 41 -0.55 21.10 2.93
CA TYR A 41 -1.16 21.78 4.06
C TYR A 41 -0.12 22.52 4.91
N LEU A 42 0.95 21.83 5.36
CA LEU A 42 2.01 22.44 6.17
C LEU A 42 2.75 23.56 5.43
N ALA A 43 2.86 23.49 4.10
CA ALA A 43 3.44 24.56 3.29
C ALA A 43 2.57 25.83 3.24
N SER A 44 1.27 25.73 3.59
CA SER A 44 0.37 26.87 3.74
C SER A 44 0.38 27.48 5.15
N GLN A 45 0.90 26.75 6.13
CA GLN A 45 1.03 27.18 7.52
C GLN A 45 2.35 27.92 7.74
N HIS A 46 2.37 28.79 8.75
CA HIS A 46 3.53 29.61 9.08
C HIS A 46 3.92 29.40 10.55
N SER A 47 5.23 29.34 10.79
CA SER A 47 5.83 29.44 12.12
C SER A 47 5.64 30.84 12.70
N ASN A 48 5.93 30.99 13.99
CA ASN A 48 5.94 32.27 14.71
C ASN A 48 6.85 33.31 14.03
N ASP A 49 7.94 32.86 13.39
CA ASP A 49 8.87 33.71 12.64
C ASP A 49 8.39 34.04 11.21
N LYS A 50 7.11 33.79 10.90
CA LYS A 50 6.48 33.99 9.58
C LYS A 50 7.11 33.17 8.45
N GLN A 51 7.98 32.22 8.76
CA GLN A 51 8.50 31.25 7.80
C GLN A 51 7.49 30.11 7.61
N ARG A 52 7.33 29.62 6.37
CA ARG A 52 6.49 28.44 6.10
C ARG A 52 7.05 27.21 6.80
N LEU A 53 6.18 26.37 7.38
CA LEU A 53 6.59 25.14 8.05
C LEU A 53 7.22 24.15 7.07
N CYS A 54 6.67 24.05 5.86
CA CYS A 54 7.19 23.19 4.79
C CYS A 54 7.43 23.95 3.47
N PRO A 55 8.39 23.50 2.64
CA PRO A 55 8.43 23.90 1.24
C PRO A 55 7.19 23.38 0.50
N ARG A 56 6.73 24.14 -0.49
CA ARG A 56 5.66 23.67 -1.39
C ARG A 56 6.07 22.32 -2.00
N PRO A 57 5.13 21.38 -2.15
CA PRO A 57 5.44 20.14 -2.83
C PRO A 57 6.01 20.45 -4.22
N CYS A 58 7.02 19.69 -4.64
CA CYS A 58 7.41 19.67 -6.05
C CYS A 58 6.16 19.28 -6.87
N SER A 59 6.01 19.82 -8.09
CA SER A 59 4.70 19.82 -8.77
C SER A 59 4.03 18.44 -8.76
N ALA A 60 2.72 18.38 -8.59
CA ALA A 60 1.98 17.11 -8.66
C ALA A 60 2.27 16.36 -9.98
N SER A 61 2.53 17.11 -11.06
CA SER A 61 3.03 16.60 -12.33
C SER A 61 4.45 16.03 -12.27
N ALA A 62 5.36 16.59 -11.47
CA ALA A 62 6.68 16.01 -11.21
C ALA A 62 6.56 14.75 -10.34
N PHE A 63 5.68 14.71 -9.34
CA PHE A 63 5.37 13.48 -8.60
C PHE A 63 4.79 12.39 -9.51
N LEU A 64 3.87 12.76 -10.40
CA LEU A 64 3.31 11.84 -11.40
C LEU A 64 4.37 11.40 -12.43
N ASN A 65 5.24 12.29 -12.88
CA ASN A 65 6.32 11.96 -13.82
C ASN A 65 7.42 11.13 -13.16
N ILE A 66 7.76 11.39 -11.90
CA ILE A 66 8.64 10.54 -11.09
C ILE A 66 7.96 9.19 -10.90
N SER A 67 6.66 9.12 -10.57
CA SER A 67 5.96 7.84 -10.44
C SER A 67 5.97 7.02 -11.74
N LYS A 68 5.83 7.68 -12.89
CA LYS A 68 5.97 7.07 -14.22
C LYS A 68 7.40 6.63 -14.56
N ALA A 69 8.42 7.27 -14.00
CA ALA A 69 9.84 7.02 -14.28
C ALA A 69 10.57 6.21 -13.19
N SER A 70 9.96 6.00 -12.01
CA SER A 70 10.62 5.49 -10.79
C SER A 70 10.19 4.07 -10.39
N GLY A 71 9.30 3.41 -11.14
CA GLY A 71 8.74 2.13 -10.71
C GLY A 71 7.80 2.27 -9.51
N VAL A 72 7.09 3.41 -9.40
CA VAL A 72 6.02 3.55 -8.41
C VAL A 72 4.88 2.63 -8.78
N CYS A 73 4.51 1.82 -7.82
CA CYS A 73 3.48 0.81 -7.91
C CYS A 73 2.43 1.07 -6.83
N HIS A 74 1.26 0.47 -7.01
CA HIS A 74 0.24 0.45 -5.99
C HIS A 74 -0.55 -0.84 -6.18
N THR A 75 -0.47 -1.79 -5.25
CA THR A 75 -1.37 -2.95 -5.29
C THR A 75 -2.75 -2.50 -4.85
N ALA A 76 -3.77 -2.71 -5.67
CA ALA A 76 -5.11 -2.22 -5.40
C ALA A 76 -5.68 -2.86 -4.12
N ASP A 77 -6.34 -2.05 -3.31
CA ASP A 77 -6.97 -2.43 -2.06
C ASP A 77 -8.48 -2.22 -2.09
N GLU A 78 -9.19 -2.84 -1.13
CA GLU A 78 -10.64 -2.68 -1.00
C GLU A 78 -11.04 -1.20 -0.92
N GLY A 79 -11.83 -0.76 -1.91
CA GLY A 79 -12.23 0.64 -2.08
C GLY A 79 -11.65 1.30 -3.33
N ASP A 80 -10.60 0.74 -3.93
CA ASP A 80 -10.07 1.23 -5.19
C ASP A 80 -10.99 0.89 -6.36
N LYS A 81 -11.13 1.83 -7.32
CA LYS A 81 -11.76 1.52 -8.62
C LYS A 81 -11.05 0.34 -9.30
N CYS A 82 -9.72 0.29 -9.21
CA CYS A 82 -8.91 -0.80 -9.75
C CYS A 82 -9.23 -2.13 -9.07
N TRP A 83 -9.43 -2.13 -7.74
CA TRP A 83 -9.78 -3.34 -6.99
C TRP A 83 -11.08 -3.96 -7.48
N SER A 84 -12.14 -3.16 -7.56
CA SER A 84 -13.44 -3.66 -8.05
C SER A 84 -13.36 -4.17 -9.49
N ALA A 85 -12.60 -3.52 -10.36
CA ALA A 85 -12.43 -3.95 -11.75
C ALA A 85 -11.65 -5.27 -11.86
N ALA A 86 -10.51 -5.38 -11.19
CA ALA A 86 -9.69 -6.58 -11.18
C ALA A 86 -10.45 -7.77 -10.57
N LYS A 87 -11.11 -7.56 -9.42
CA LYS A 87 -11.95 -8.56 -8.76
C LYS A 87 -13.08 -9.05 -9.69
N TRP A 88 -13.76 -8.13 -10.38
CA TRP A 88 -14.82 -8.51 -11.31
C TRP A 88 -14.30 -9.35 -12.48
N ILE A 89 -13.11 -9.06 -13.02
CA ILE A 89 -12.50 -9.87 -14.08
C ILE A 89 -12.32 -11.31 -13.62
N VAL A 90 -11.73 -11.49 -12.44
CA VAL A 90 -11.44 -12.80 -11.87
C VAL A 90 -12.72 -13.58 -11.58
N GLU A 91 -13.69 -12.96 -10.89
CA GLU A 91 -14.89 -13.66 -10.43
C GLU A 91 -15.89 -13.92 -11.57
N GLU A 92 -16.02 -12.97 -12.50
CA GLU A 92 -17.13 -12.91 -13.46
C GLU A 92 -16.67 -12.76 -14.91
N GLY A 93 -15.69 -11.88 -15.18
CA GLY A 93 -15.27 -11.50 -16.52
C GLY A 93 -14.73 -12.69 -17.33
N LEU A 94 -13.86 -13.50 -16.72
CA LEU A 94 -13.28 -14.69 -17.36
C LEU A 94 -14.33 -15.76 -17.71
N LYS A 95 -15.38 -15.89 -16.89
CA LYS A 95 -16.50 -16.82 -17.14
C LYS A 95 -17.42 -16.31 -18.24
N LYS A 96 -17.73 -15.01 -18.21
CA LYS A 96 -18.67 -14.38 -19.17
C LYS A 96 -18.05 -14.15 -20.54
N LYS A 97 -16.73 -13.93 -20.61
CA LYS A 97 -16.00 -13.64 -21.84
C LYS A 97 -14.71 -14.47 -21.92
N PRO A 98 -14.83 -15.79 -22.09
CA PRO A 98 -13.66 -16.65 -22.21
C PRO A 98 -12.80 -16.22 -23.42
N GLY A 99 -11.49 -16.06 -23.19
CA GLY A 99 -10.52 -15.67 -24.23
C GLY A 99 -10.49 -14.18 -24.59
N PHE A 100 -11.38 -13.35 -24.03
CA PHE A 100 -11.36 -11.90 -24.28
C PHE A 100 -10.19 -11.21 -23.57
N TYR A 101 -9.94 -11.62 -22.33
CA TYR A 101 -8.83 -11.11 -21.53
C TYR A 101 -7.58 -11.96 -21.76
N LYS A 102 -6.40 -11.33 -21.83
CA LYS A 102 -5.11 -12.04 -21.89
C LYS A 102 -4.61 -12.45 -20.50
N VAL A 103 -5.53 -12.85 -19.63
CA VAL A 103 -5.29 -13.39 -18.29
C VAL A 103 -6.23 -14.58 -18.07
N SER A 104 -5.95 -15.38 -17.05
CA SER A 104 -6.60 -16.64 -16.74
C SER A 104 -6.97 -16.73 -15.27
N GLY A 105 -7.80 -17.70 -14.90
CA GLY A 105 -8.17 -17.93 -13.49
C GLY A 105 -7.04 -18.50 -12.63
N ALA A 106 -5.86 -18.77 -13.22
CA ALA A 106 -4.67 -19.19 -12.48
C ALA A 106 -3.71 -18.03 -12.20
N ASP A 107 -3.93 -16.87 -12.82
CA ASP A 107 -3.09 -15.69 -12.60
C ASP A 107 -3.38 -15.05 -11.25
N SER A 108 -2.40 -14.36 -10.67
CA SER A 108 -2.61 -13.64 -9.41
C SER A 108 -3.42 -12.37 -9.63
N PHE A 109 -4.00 -11.85 -8.53
CA PHE A 109 -4.70 -10.57 -8.58
C PHE A 109 -3.78 -9.44 -9.11
N GLU A 110 -2.52 -9.40 -8.69
CA GLU A 110 -1.53 -8.43 -9.15
C GLU A 110 -1.29 -8.53 -10.66
N HIS A 111 -1.27 -9.74 -11.21
CA HIS A 111 -1.13 -9.94 -12.64
C HIS A 111 -2.34 -9.40 -13.42
N VAL A 112 -3.56 -9.61 -12.90
CA VAL A 112 -4.79 -9.05 -13.48
C VAL A 112 -4.79 -7.52 -13.42
N GLN A 113 -4.35 -6.95 -12.29
CA GLN A 113 -4.17 -5.51 -12.17
C GLN A 113 -3.14 -4.97 -13.18
N ASP A 114 -2.00 -5.63 -13.33
CA ASP A 114 -0.96 -5.24 -14.28
C ASP A 114 -1.46 -5.26 -15.72
N TYR A 115 -2.24 -6.28 -16.07
CA TYR A 115 -2.93 -6.36 -17.35
C TYR A 115 -3.87 -5.16 -17.56
N LEU A 116 -4.73 -4.85 -16.58
CA LEU A 116 -5.64 -3.71 -16.62
C LEU A 116 -4.91 -2.37 -16.73
N ALA A 117 -3.78 -2.21 -16.03
CA ALA A 117 -2.99 -1.00 -16.06
C ALA A 117 -2.29 -0.76 -17.40
N ARG A 118 -2.09 -1.81 -18.21
CA ARG A 118 -1.39 -1.75 -19.51
C ARG A 118 -2.35 -1.66 -20.69
N GLU A 119 -3.35 -2.52 -20.74
CA GLU A 119 -4.17 -2.71 -21.94
C GLU A 119 -5.35 -1.73 -22.01
N GLU A 120 -5.80 -1.15 -20.89
CA GLU A 120 -6.87 -0.15 -20.90
C GLU A 120 -6.31 1.26 -21.13
N THR A 121 -6.66 1.82 -22.30
CA THR A 121 -6.29 3.18 -22.70
C THR A 121 -7.45 4.14 -22.45
N GLY A 122 -7.26 5.13 -21.57
CA GLY A 122 -8.28 6.15 -21.27
C GLY A 122 -8.01 6.86 -19.95
N GLU A 123 -8.51 8.10 -19.81
CA GLU A 123 -8.33 8.89 -18.59
C GLU A 123 -9.07 8.29 -17.38
N ASP A 124 -10.20 7.62 -17.63
CA ASP A 124 -11.01 6.93 -16.60
C ASP A 124 -10.74 5.42 -16.53
N ARG A 125 -9.55 4.97 -16.98
CA ARG A 125 -9.15 3.57 -16.77
C ARG A 125 -9.13 3.25 -15.26
N PRO A 126 -9.63 2.07 -14.84
CA PRO A 126 -9.78 1.71 -13.44
C PRO A 126 -8.42 1.58 -12.74
N CYS A 127 -7.44 0.99 -13.42
CA CYS A 127 -6.09 0.79 -12.90
C CYS A 127 -5.11 1.81 -13.50
N LYS A 128 -4.66 2.75 -12.68
CA LYS A 128 -3.71 3.82 -13.10
C LYS A 128 -2.25 3.42 -12.95
N MET A 129 -1.96 2.51 -12.01
CA MET A 129 -0.62 2.06 -11.65
C MET A 129 -0.52 0.54 -11.73
N PRO A 130 0.67 0.00 -12.06
CA PRO A 130 0.93 -1.43 -11.93
C PRO A 130 0.88 -1.85 -10.47
N ALA A 131 0.62 -3.14 -10.23
CA ALA A 131 0.70 -3.73 -8.92
C ALA A 131 2.15 -3.69 -8.39
N CYS A 132 2.30 -3.66 -7.06
CA CYS A 132 3.62 -3.76 -6.47
C CYS A 132 4.19 -5.18 -6.59
N PRO A 133 5.51 -5.33 -6.74
CA PRO A 133 6.14 -6.65 -6.75
C PRO A 133 5.78 -7.43 -5.49
N CYS A 134 5.29 -8.65 -5.68
CA CYS A 134 4.92 -9.57 -4.63
C CYS A 134 5.61 -10.93 -4.86
N GLU A 135 5.80 -11.69 -3.80
CA GLU A 135 6.20 -13.09 -3.88
C GLU A 135 5.70 -13.81 -2.63
N SER A 136 4.68 -14.67 -2.79
CA SER A 136 4.21 -15.52 -1.70
C SER A 136 5.26 -16.58 -1.34
N ALA A 137 5.43 -16.80 -0.04
CA ALA A 137 6.38 -17.77 0.48
C ALA A 137 6.05 -19.18 -0.01
N LYS A 138 7.09 -19.93 -0.35
CA LYS A 138 7.00 -21.29 -0.89
C LYS A 138 7.54 -22.30 0.12
N PRO A 139 7.00 -23.53 0.16
CA PRO A 139 7.55 -24.59 1.00
C PRO A 139 9.07 -24.73 0.85
N GLY A 140 9.78 -24.68 1.97
CA GLY A 140 11.23 -24.81 2.02
C GLY A 140 12.05 -23.52 1.83
N ASP A 141 11.42 -22.38 1.51
CA ASP A 141 12.14 -21.10 1.49
C ASP A 141 12.31 -20.50 2.89
N LYS A 142 13.25 -19.54 3.02
CA LYS A 142 13.54 -18.89 4.30
C LYS A 142 12.34 -18.15 4.88
N CYS A 143 11.48 -17.60 4.04
CA CYS A 143 10.31 -16.87 4.49
C CYS A 143 9.25 -17.83 5.07
N MET A 144 9.02 -18.98 4.43
CA MET A 144 8.12 -20.01 4.91
C MET A 144 8.59 -20.58 6.25
N LEU A 145 9.89 -20.84 6.40
CA LEU A 145 10.46 -21.26 7.69
C LEU A 145 10.24 -20.22 8.79
N ALA A 146 10.35 -18.93 8.46
CA ALA A 146 10.04 -17.84 9.41
C ALA A 146 8.55 -17.80 9.76
N ILE A 147 7.66 -17.94 8.77
CA ILE A 147 6.21 -18.01 8.97
C ILE A 147 5.84 -19.18 9.91
N GLU A 148 6.39 -20.37 9.64
CA GLU A 148 6.19 -21.56 10.47
C GLU A 148 6.70 -21.35 11.89
N TRP A 149 7.87 -20.73 12.05
CA TRP A 149 8.40 -20.40 13.37
C TRP A 149 7.50 -19.44 14.12
N VAL A 150 7.00 -18.38 13.46
CA VAL A 150 6.07 -17.42 14.08
C VAL A 150 4.81 -18.14 14.55
N LYS A 151 4.18 -18.95 13.70
CA LYS A 151 2.95 -19.68 14.05
C LYS A 151 3.15 -20.69 15.18
N ASN A 152 4.25 -21.44 15.16
CA ASN A 152 4.46 -22.55 16.08
C ASN A 152 5.07 -22.14 17.42
N VAL A 153 5.90 -21.09 17.40
CA VAL A 153 6.74 -20.66 18.52
C VAL A 153 6.50 -19.19 18.84
N GLY A 154 6.71 -18.30 17.87
CA GLY A 154 6.72 -16.85 18.07
C GLY A 154 5.44 -16.31 18.71
N MET A 155 4.28 -16.67 18.18
CA MET A 155 2.98 -16.23 18.70
C MET A 155 2.64 -16.80 20.08
N LYS A 156 3.17 -17.98 20.42
CA LYS A 156 2.95 -18.61 21.75
C LYS A 156 3.84 -18.00 22.83
N GLN A 157 5.10 -17.76 22.49
CA GLN A 157 6.10 -17.24 23.44
C GLN A 157 6.06 -15.72 23.55
N HIS A 158 5.70 -15.03 22.47
CA HIS A 158 5.71 -13.58 22.38
C HIS A 158 4.42 -13.04 21.73
N PRO A 159 3.23 -13.32 22.29
CA PRO A 159 1.96 -12.90 21.71
C PRO A 159 1.86 -11.38 21.49
N GLN A 160 2.51 -10.59 22.35
CA GLN A 160 2.54 -9.13 22.23
C GLN A 160 3.24 -8.61 20.96
N TRP A 161 4.14 -9.38 20.34
CA TRP A 161 4.82 -8.99 19.09
C TRP A 161 3.92 -9.16 17.86
N TYR A 162 2.89 -10.00 17.98
CA TYR A 162 2.02 -10.49 16.91
C TYR A 162 0.54 -10.26 17.20
N LYS A 163 0.22 -9.26 18.04
CA LYS A 163 -1.13 -8.97 18.54
C LYS A 163 -2.16 -8.69 17.43
N ASP A 164 -1.68 -8.31 16.26
CA ASP A 164 -2.45 -7.98 15.05
C ASP A 164 -2.78 -9.20 14.17
N LEU A 165 -2.13 -10.35 14.39
CA LEU A 165 -2.33 -11.56 13.58
C LEU A 165 -3.52 -12.44 14.02
N GLY A 166 -4.18 -12.11 15.13
CA GLY A 166 -5.28 -12.93 15.68
C GLY A 166 -4.81 -14.31 16.15
N VAL A 167 -5.74 -15.25 16.34
CA VAL A 167 -5.43 -16.57 16.95
C VAL A 167 -4.91 -17.59 15.92
N ASN A 168 -5.33 -17.49 14.67
CA ASN A 168 -4.98 -18.45 13.62
C ASN A 168 -4.77 -17.74 12.27
N PRO A 169 -3.68 -16.96 12.12
CA PRO A 169 -3.43 -16.23 10.89
C PRO A 169 -3.15 -17.16 9.71
N SER A 170 -3.52 -16.73 8.50
CA SER A 170 -3.06 -17.36 7.25
C SER A 170 -1.54 -17.18 7.07
N ASN A 171 -0.94 -17.93 6.14
CA ASN A 171 0.49 -17.72 5.83
C ASN A 171 0.74 -16.31 5.30
N ASP A 172 -0.15 -15.80 4.44
CA ASP A 172 -0.03 -14.45 3.88
C ASP A 172 -0.15 -13.36 4.95
N GLN A 173 -1.01 -13.54 5.96
CA GLN A 173 -1.10 -12.60 7.08
C GLN A 173 0.21 -12.52 7.86
N VAL A 174 0.79 -13.68 8.20
CA VAL A 174 2.10 -13.74 8.87
C VAL A 174 3.19 -13.15 7.98
N GLN A 175 3.19 -13.49 6.69
CA GLN A 175 4.17 -13.00 5.73
C GLN A 175 4.12 -11.48 5.59
N SER A 176 2.93 -10.90 5.47
CA SER A 176 2.72 -9.45 5.40
C SER A 176 3.25 -8.75 6.65
N ARG A 177 2.98 -9.33 7.83
CA ARG A 177 3.51 -8.80 9.10
C ARG A 177 5.04 -8.87 9.17
N LEU A 178 5.62 -9.98 8.72
CA LEU A 178 7.06 -10.17 8.67
C LEU A 178 7.72 -9.28 7.61
N HIS A 179 7.05 -8.95 6.50
CA HIS A 179 7.61 -8.07 5.47
C HIS A 179 8.01 -6.69 6.04
N GLY A 180 7.27 -6.20 7.04
CA GLY A 180 7.57 -4.94 7.73
C GLY A 180 8.72 -5.01 8.75
N ASP A 181 9.24 -6.18 9.07
CA ASP A 181 10.32 -6.32 10.06
C ASP A 181 11.70 -6.07 9.44
N ALA A 182 12.53 -5.29 10.13
CA ALA A 182 13.83 -4.83 9.64
C ALA A 182 14.81 -5.96 9.24
N HIS A 183 14.66 -7.16 9.80
CA HIS A 183 15.54 -8.32 9.54
C HIS A 183 14.88 -9.41 8.70
N SER A 184 13.68 -9.16 8.19
CA SER A 184 12.95 -10.14 7.40
C SER A 184 13.42 -10.15 5.96
N SER A 185 13.56 -11.35 5.40
CA SER A 185 13.75 -11.55 3.96
C SER A 185 12.42 -11.74 3.21
N CYS A 186 11.29 -11.72 3.91
CA CYS A 186 9.98 -11.93 3.30
C CYS A 186 9.60 -10.75 2.40
N LYS A 187 9.15 -11.06 1.18
CA LYS A 187 8.47 -10.11 0.30
C LYS A 187 7.01 -9.97 0.71
N MET A 188 6.32 -8.96 0.20
CA MET A 188 4.86 -8.91 0.31
C MET A 188 4.25 -10.15 -0.35
N PRO A 189 3.27 -10.82 0.29
CA PRO A 189 2.57 -11.93 -0.34
C PRO A 189 1.75 -11.41 -1.53
N CYS A 190 1.61 -12.25 -2.56
CA CYS A 190 0.68 -11.98 -3.66
C CYS A 190 -0.74 -12.28 -3.20
N LYS A 191 -1.70 -11.44 -3.59
CA LYS A 191 -3.12 -11.69 -3.38
C LYS A 191 -3.57 -12.80 -4.35
N LEU A 192 -4.15 -13.86 -3.79
CA LEU A 192 -4.80 -14.89 -4.60
C LEU A 192 -5.96 -14.25 -5.36
N ALA A 193 -6.09 -14.61 -6.64
CA ALA A 193 -7.24 -14.31 -7.48
C ALA A 193 -8.38 -15.28 -7.13
#